data_AF-A0A2T1ET86-F1
#
_entry.id   AF-A0A2T1ET86-F1
#
_cell.length_a   1.000
_cell.length_b   1.000
_cell.length_c   1.000
_cell.angle_alpha   90.00
_cell.angle_beta   90.00
_cell.angle_gamma   90.00
#
_symmetry.space_group_name_H-M   'P 1'
#
loop_
_entity.id
_entity.type
_entity.pdbx_description
1 polymer ?
#
loop_
_entity_poly.entity_id
_entity_poly.type
_entity_poly.pdbx_seq_one_letter_code
_entity_poly.pdbx_strand_id
1 'polypeptide(L)'
;MTGLFQIGDKLLQAQDMPSLLKRYQLMPQFLRGVIVDQAIASFSCSDEERHSAVENFLAQHQLTAPDAKEAWLRSQNMTEAELQEMAVRPLLIEKFKQETWRPKVDNYFLTRKASLDHVVY
;
A
#
# COMPACT_ATOMS: atom_id res chain seq x y z
N MET A 1 -10.19 19.84 -11.09
CA MET A 1 -9.76 19.11 -12.30
C MET A 1 -10.87 18.14 -12.68
N THR A 2 -11.46 18.31 -13.86
CA THR A 2 -12.56 17.48 -14.36
C THR A 2 -11.98 16.15 -14.81
N GLY A 3 -11.91 15.17 -13.91
CA GLY A 3 -11.39 13.84 -14.21
C GLY A 3 -12.35 13.09 -15.13
N LEU A 4 -12.09 13.15 -16.44
CA LEU A 4 -12.77 12.34 -17.44
C LEU A 4 -11.95 11.06 -17.63
N PHE A 5 -12.56 9.91 -17.33
CA PHE A 5 -11.95 8.60 -17.52
C PHE A 5 -12.64 7.92 -18.70
N GLN A 6 -11.91 7.68 -19.79
CA GLN A 6 -12.43 6.96 -20.95
C GLN A 6 -12.14 5.47 -20.82
N ILE A 7 -13.19 4.64 -20.89
CA ILE A 7 -13.10 3.18 -20.92
C ILE A 7 -13.87 2.70 -22.16
N GLY A 8 -13.13 2.32 -23.21
CA GLY A 8 -13.70 2.05 -24.53
C GLY A 8 -14.48 3.27 -25.04
N ASP A 9 -15.76 3.08 -25.34
CA ASP A 9 -16.67 4.13 -25.81
C ASP A 9 -17.37 4.92 -24.68
N LYS A 10 -17.10 4.57 -23.41
CA LYS A 10 -17.72 5.25 -22.27
C LYS A 10 -16.78 6.30 -21.67
N LEU A 11 -17.23 7.55 -21.69
CA LEU A 11 -16.68 8.62 -20.88
C LEU A 11 -17.33 8.57 -19.49
N LEU A 12 -16.51 8.31 -18.48
CA LEU A 12 -16.91 8.40 -17.08
C LEU A 12 -16.50 9.76 -16.53
N GLN A 13 -17.43 10.45 -15.89
CA GLN A 13 -17.11 11.65 -15.14
C GLN A 13 -16.72 11.28 -13.71
N ALA A 14 -15.83 12.07 -13.10
CA ALA A 14 -15.42 11.88 -11.71
C ALA A 14 -16.60 11.84 -10.72
N GLN A 15 -17.71 12.52 -11.02
CA GLN A 15 -18.94 12.49 -10.21
C GLN A 15 -19.66 11.13 -10.23
N ASP A 16 -19.46 10.32 -11.28
CA ASP A 16 -20.09 8.99 -11.42
C ASP A 16 -19.28 7.89 -10.72
N MET A 17 -18.03 8.19 -10.37
CA MET A 17 -17.07 7.26 -9.78
C MET A 17 -17.57 6.64 -8.47
N PRO A 18 -18.14 7.39 -7.49
CA PRO A 18 -18.70 6.80 -6.27
C PRO A 18 -19.83 5.80 -6.53
N SER A 19 -20.70 6.10 -7.48
CA SER A 19 -21.80 5.22 -7.89
C SER A 19 -21.29 3.91 -8.49
N LEU A 20 -20.23 3.98 -9.30
CA LEU A 20 -19.57 2.81 -9.88
C LEU A 20 -18.82 1.98 -8.84
N LEU A 21 -18.06 2.63 -7.95
CA LEU A 21 -17.37 1.95 -6.84
C LEU A 21 -18.37 1.21 -5.95
N LYS A 22 -19.55 1.78 -5.71
CA LYS A 22 -20.63 1.12 -4.98
C LYS A 22 -21.16 -0.08 -5.76
N ARG A 23 -21.43 0.09 -7.07
CA ARG A 23 -21.95 -0.98 -7.93
C ARG A 23 -21.01 -2.18 -8.00
N TYR A 24 -19.71 -1.95 -8.05
CA TYR A 24 -18.69 -3.01 -8.11
C TYR A 24 -18.20 -3.45 -6.74
N GLN A 25 -18.81 -2.98 -5.64
CA GLN A 25 -18.43 -3.32 -4.27
C GLN A 25 -16.95 -3.01 -3.94
N LEU A 26 -16.37 -2.02 -4.61
CA LEU A 26 -15.00 -1.57 -4.40
C LEU A 26 -14.90 -0.46 -3.34
N MET A 27 -16.04 0.13 -2.93
CA MET A 27 -16.08 1.17 -1.89
C MET A 27 -15.37 0.78 -0.59
N PRO A 28 -15.55 -0.42 0.00
CA PRO A 28 -14.85 -0.79 1.23
C PRO A 28 -13.32 -0.80 1.07
N GLN A 29 -12.82 -1.27 -0.07
CA GLN A 29 -11.39 -1.32 -0.36
C GLN A 29 -10.81 0.08 -0.53
N PHE A 30 -11.52 0.95 -1.26
CA PHE A 30 -11.14 2.34 -1.44
C PHE A 30 -11.10 3.10 -0.10
N LEU A 31 -12.17 3.01 0.70
CA LEU A 31 -12.23 3.66 2.01
C LEU A 31 -11.13 3.16 2.96
N ARG A 32 -10.85 1.85 2.95
CA ARG A 32 -9.73 1.28 3.71
C ARG A 32 -8.40 1.90 3.27
N GLY A 33 -8.17 2.07 1.97
CA GLY A 33 -7.00 2.75 1.44
C GLY A 33 -6.86 4.16 2.03
N VAL A 34 -7.91 4.97 1.90
CA VAL A 34 -7.94 6.36 2.40
C VAL A 34 -7.70 6.43 3.90
N ILE A 35 -8.32 5.56 4.70
CA ILE A 35 -8.13 5.53 6.16
C ILE A 35 -6.70 5.15 6.52
N VAL A 36 -6.11 4.18 5.83
CA VAL A 36 -4.71 3.80 6.04
C VAL A 36 -3.79 4.96 5.69
N ASP A 37 -4.04 5.63 4.56
CA ASP A 37 -3.22 6.77 4.11
C ASP A 37 -3.28 7.92 5.12
N GLN A 38 -4.44 8.18 5.73
CA GLN A 38 -4.58 9.12 6.83
C GLN A 38 -3.81 8.68 8.09
N ALA A 39 -3.85 7.39 8.43
CA ALA A 39 -3.17 6.86 9.62
C ALA A 39 -1.64 6.89 9.48
N ILE A 40 -1.11 6.75 8.27
CA ILE A 40 0.33 6.78 7.99
C ILE A 40 0.85 8.19 7.67
N ALA A 41 -0.02 9.19 7.46
CA ALA A 41 0.37 10.54 7.05
C ALA A 41 1.32 11.24 8.04
N SER A 42 1.30 10.86 9.32
CA SER A 42 2.20 11.39 10.35
C SER A 42 3.60 10.76 10.32
N PHE A 43 3.82 9.72 9.52
CA PHE A 43 5.10 9.01 9.42
C PHE A 43 5.85 9.47 8.19
N SER A 44 7.14 9.76 8.35
CA SER A 44 8.05 10.07 7.26
C SER A 44 9.09 8.96 7.05
N CYS A 45 9.66 8.93 5.85
CA CYS A 45 10.83 8.13 5.52
C CYS A 45 12.02 9.03 5.18
N SER A 46 13.22 8.58 5.51
CA SER A 46 14.45 9.20 4.99
C SER A 46 14.66 8.84 3.52
N ASP A 47 15.54 9.58 2.84
CA ASP A 47 15.91 9.29 1.45
C ASP A 47 16.56 7.91 1.28
N GLU A 48 17.34 7.48 2.27
CA GLU A 48 17.95 6.15 2.30
C GLU A 48 16.88 5.04 2.37
N GLU A 49 15.92 5.18 3.28
CA GLU A 49 14.80 4.25 3.42
C GLU A 49 13.95 4.20 2.14
N ARG A 50 13.75 5.35 1.49
CA ARG A 50 13.03 5.45 0.23
C ARG A 50 13.74 4.71 -0.89
N HIS A 51 15.07 4.82 -0.97
CA HIS A 51 15.85 4.09 -1.96
C HIS A 51 15.75 2.58 -1.75
N SER A 52 15.98 2.12 -0.51
CA SER A 52 15.86 0.69 -0.18
C SER A 52 14.44 0.15 -0.38
N ALA A 53 13.40 0.95 -0.11
CA ALA A 53 12.02 0.55 -0.37
C ALA A 53 11.75 0.33 -1.86
N VAL A 54 12.27 1.21 -2.72
CA VAL A 54 12.15 1.08 -4.18
C VAL A 54 12.92 -0.14 -4.69
N GLU A 55 14.15 -0.36 -4.22
CA GLU A 55 14.93 -1.54 -4.60
C GLU A 55 14.22 -2.85 -4.21
N ASN A 56 13.71 -2.91 -2.98
CA ASN A 56 12.94 -4.06 -2.50
C ASN A 56 11.66 -4.27 -3.31
N PHE A 57 10.96 -3.20 -3.68
CA PHE A 57 9.76 -3.28 -4.52
C PHE A 57 10.10 -3.84 -5.90
N LEU A 58 11.15 -3.33 -6.54
CA LEU A 58 11.60 -3.84 -7.85
C LEU A 58 12.00 -5.32 -7.77
N ALA A 59 12.69 -5.73 -6.71
CA ALA A 59 13.06 -7.13 -6.48
C ALA A 59 11.82 -8.03 -6.30
N GLN A 60 10.83 -7.61 -5.50
CA GLN A 60 9.58 -8.36 -5.30
C GLN A 60 8.77 -8.53 -6.59
N HIS A 61 8.77 -7.50 -7.45
CA HIS A 61 8.09 -7.51 -8.74
C HIS A 61 8.93 -8.09 -9.89
N GLN A 62 10.15 -8.58 -9.61
CA GLN A 62 11.09 -9.13 -10.62
C GLN A 62 11.45 -8.11 -11.72
N LEU A 63 11.40 -6.81 -11.39
CA LEU A 63 11.70 -5.69 -12.28
C LEU A 63 13.17 -5.24 -12.13
N THR A 64 14.09 -6.20 -12.16
CA THR A 64 15.53 -5.94 -11.96
C THR A 64 16.24 -5.40 -13.21
N ALA A 65 15.63 -5.56 -14.39
CA ALA A 65 16.12 -4.96 -15.62
C ALA A 65 15.55 -3.55 -15.82
N PRO A 66 16.36 -2.53 -16.20
CA PRO A 66 15.89 -1.17 -16.46
C PRO A 66 14.75 -1.14 -17.49
N ASP A 67 14.88 -1.92 -18.56
CA ASP A 67 13.88 -2.03 -19.63
C ASP A 67 12.55 -2.62 -19.12
N ALA A 68 12.61 -3.56 -18.17
CA ALA A 68 11.43 -4.17 -17.58
C ALA A 68 10.68 -3.16 -16.68
N LYS A 69 11.41 -2.31 -15.95
CA LYS A 69 10.82 -1.26 -15.13
C LYS A 69 10.05 -0.24 -15.98
N GLU A 70 10.65 0.26 -17.06
CA GLU A 70 9.97 1.20 -17.95
C GLU A 70 8.74 0.58 -18.64
N ALA A 71 8.86 -0.66 -19.10
CA ALA A 71 7.74 -1.39 -19.69
C ALA A 71 6.59 -1.57 -18.68
N TRP A 72 6.92 -1.87 -17.42
CA TRP A 72 5.93 -2.03 -16.36
C TRP A 72 5.23 -0.70 -16.03
N LEU A 73 5.99 0.39 -15.88
CA LEU A 73 5.42 1.73 -15.68
C LEU A 73 4.45 2.13 -16.79
N ARG A 74 4.83 1.88 -18.06
CA ARG A 74 3.94 2.11 -19.22
C ARG A 74 2.70 1.23 -19.18
N SER A 75 2.84 -0.04 -18.79
CA SER A 75 1.71 -0.98 -18.72
C SER A 75 0.68 -0.57 -17.66
N GLN A 76 1.13 0.04 -16.56
CA GLN A 76 0.28 0.48 -15.46
C GLN A 76 -0.19 1.94 -15.61
N ASN A 77 0.25 2.65 -16.65
CA ASN A 77 0.07 4.11 -16.79
C ASN A 77 0.52 4.88 -15.54
N MET A 78 1.68 4.49 -14.98
CA MET A 78 2.22 5.09 -13.77
C MET A 78 3.50 5.87 -14.06
N THR A 79 3.72 6.91 -13.26
CA THR A 79 4.95 7.68 -13.24
C THR A 79 5.96 7.12 -12.25
N GLU A 80 7.24 7.48 -12.41
CA GLU A 80 8.29 7.13 -11.45
C GLU A 80 7.98 7.63 -10.03
N ALA A 81 7.38 8.82 -9.92
CA ALA A 81 6.97 9.37 -8.63
C ALA A 81 5.91 8.49 -7.96
N GLU A 82 4.89 8.05 -8.69
CA GLU A 82 3.85 7.17 -8.15
C GLU A 82 4.39 5.79 -7.77
N LEU A 83 5.36 5.25 -8.52
CA LEU A 83 6.05 4.02 -8.14
C LEU A 83 6.79 4.19 -6.81
N GLN A 84 7.48 5.31 -6.63
CA GLN A 84 8.18 5.59 -5.37
C GLN A 84 7.20 5.70 -4.19
N GLU A 85 6.06 6.38 -4.38
CA GLU A 85 5.01 6.44 -3.36
C GLU A 85 4.42 5.06 -3.05
N MET A 86 4.21 4.22 -4.07
CA MET A 86 3.79 2.82 -3.90
C MET A 86 4.81 1.99 -3.11
N ALA A 87 6.10 2.19 -3.36
CA ALA A 87 7.18 1.47 -2.69
C ALA A 87 7.34 1.91 -1.23
N VAL A 88 7.17 3.20 -0.94
CA VAL A 88 7.28 3.76 0.42
C VAL A 88 6.08 3.41 1.29
N ARG A 89 4.88 3.32 0.72
CA ARG A 89 3.64 3.08 1.47
C ARG A 89 3.70 1.85 2.40
N PRO A 90 4.15 0.66 1.97
CA PRO A 90 4.35 -0.48 2.86
C PRO A 90 5.29 -0.20 4.05
N LEU A 91 6.38 0.55 3.82
CA LEU A 91 7.33 0.90 4.87
C LEU A 91 6.69 1.80 5.94
N LEU A 92 5.91 2.81 5.53
CA LEU A 92 5.17 3.67 6.47
C LEU A 92 4.13 2.89 7.27
N ILE A 93 3.45 1.93 6.62
CA ILE A 93 2.51 1.03 7.30
C ILE A 93 3.23 0.19 8.36
N GLU A 94 4.42 -0.35 8.08
CA GLU A 94 5.20 -1.10 9.06
C GLU A 94 5.64 -0.22 10.24
N LYS A 95 6.09 1.02 9.98
CA LYS A 95 6.41 1.98 11.04
C LYS A 95 5.20 2.27 11.93
N PHE A 96 4.05 2.57 11.31
CA PHE A 96 2.79 2.77 12.03
C PHE A 96 2.42 1.55 12.88
N LYS A 97 2.64 0.34 12.34
CA LYS A 97 2.34 -0.89 13.08
C LYS A 97 3.21 -1.06 14.32
N GLN A 98 4.51 -0.83 14.17
CA GLN A 98 5.45 -0.91 15.27
C GLN A 98 5.11 0.11 16.35
N GLU A 99 4.89 1.37 15.98
CA GLU A 99 4.56 2.42 16.95
C GLU A 99 3.25 2.13 17.71
N THR A 100 2.22 1.66 17.01
CA THR A 100 0.87 1.49 17.58
C THR A 100 0.72 0.21 18.40
N TRP A 101 1.34 -0.89 17.96
CA TRP A 101 1.08 -2.22 18.53
C TRP A 101 2.29 -2.86 19.21
N ARG A 102 3.54 -2.49 18.91
CA ARG A 102 4.72 -3.09 19.57
C ARG A 102 4.63 -3.07 21.10
N PRO A 103 4.20 -1.98 21.76
CA PRO A 103 4.06 -1.95 23.22
C PRO A 103 2.95 -2.88 23.77
N LYS A 104 2.00 -3.28 22.91
CA LYS A 104 0.87 -4.15 23.26
C LYS A 104 1.17 -5.62 23.00
N VAL A 105 2.08 -5.91 22.06
CA VAL A 105 2.42 -7.28 21.64
C VAL A 105 2.97 -8.09 22.81
N ASP A 106 3.89 -7.52 23.60
CA ASP A 106 4.51 -8.26 24.71
C ASP A 106 3.49 -8.62 25.80
N ASN A 107 2.68 -7.66 26.23
CA ASN A 107 1.60 -7.90 27.21
C ASN A 107 0.58 -8.91 26.68
N TYR A 108 0.21 -8.81 25.41
CA TYR A 108 -0.71 -9.75 24.78
C TYR A 108 -0.13 -11.16 24.69
N PHE A 109 1.15 -11.29 24.34
CA PHE A 109 1.87 -12.56 24.28
C PHE A 109 1.93 -13.21 25.66
N LEU A 110 2.33 -12.46 26.71
CA LEU A 110 2.38 -12.97 28.08
C LEU A 110 1.02 -13.49 28.55
N THR A 111 -0.06 -12.77 28.24
CA THR A 111 -1.43 -13.18 28.59
C THR A 111 -1.86 -14.48 27.92
N ARG A 112 -1.33 -14.78 26.72
CA ARG A 112 -1.64 -16.00 25.97
C ARG A 112 -0.55 -17.06 26.01
N LYS A 113 0.57 -16.84 26.71
CA LYS A 113 1.73 -17.74 26.71
C LYS A 113 1.34 -19.18 27.04
N ALA A 114 0.51 -19.37 28.07
CA ALA A 114 0.03 -20.70 28.48
C ALA A 114 -0.79 -21.44 27.41
N SER A 115 -1.45 -20.71 26.49
CA SER A 115 -2.19 -21.29 25.35
C SER A 115 -1.36 -21.47 24.09
N LEU A 116 -0.14 -20.91 24.07
CA LEU A 116 0.78 -20.95 22.94
C LEU A 116 2.00 -21.85 23.22
N ASP A 117 2.28 -22.18 24.48
CA ASP A 117 3.28 -23.17 24.87
C ASP A 117 2.84 -24.55 24.38
N HIS A 118 3.55 -25.08 23.38
CA HIS A 118 3.42 -26.48 22.96
C HIS A 118 4.45 -27.31 23.72
N VAL A 119 4.00 -28.24 24.56
CA VAL A 119 4.87 -29.24 25.16
C VAL A 119 5.13 -30.31 24.10
N VAL A 120 6.34 -30.31 23.56
CA VAL A 120 6.82 -31.40 22.70
C VAL A 120 7.42 -32.47 23.61
N TYR A 121 6.85 -33.67 23.60
CA TYR A 121 7.34 -34.86 24.33
C TYR A 121 8.37 -35.62 23.50
#